data_AF-A0A496T586-F1
#
_entry.id   AF-A0A496T586-F1
#
_cell.length_a   1.000
_cell.length_b   1.000
_cell.length_c   1.000
_cell.angle_alpha   90.00
_cell.angle_beta   90.00
_cell.angle_gamma   90.00
#
_symmetry.space_group_name_H-M   'P 1'
#
loop_
_entity.id
_entity.type
_entity.pdbx_description
1 polymer ?
#
loop_
_entity_poly.entity_id
_entity_poly.type
_entity_poly.pdbx_seq_one_letter_code
_entity_poly.pdbx_strand_id
1 'polypeptide(L)'
;MITREQYEKARKRTLEYFRKAGIVITPEEEMRIEVVDFGLGELERTGLEILTYVNTDRVCAKELVLFPHQTCAEHRHPPIVEKGIRDPGKEETF
;
A
#
# COMPACT_ATOMS: atom_id res chain seq x y z
N MET A 1 -1.82 16.82 -1.53
CA MET A 1 -2.88 15.79 -1.48
C MET A 1 -3.61 15.74 -2.80
N ILE A 2 -3.70 14.56 -3.41
CA ILE A 2 -4.47 14.30 -4.63
C ILE A 2 -5.98 14.50 -4.44
N THR A 3 -6.69 14.75 -5.54
CA THR A 3 -8.14 14.85 -5.54
C THR A 3 -8.81 13.48 -5.42
N ARG A 4 -10.09 13.46 -5.02
CA ARG A 4 -10.89 12.23 -5.01
C ARG A 4 -11.00 11.57 -6.39
N GLU A 5 -11.07 12.37 -7.44
CA GLU A 5 -11.10 11.83 -8.81
C GLU A 5 -9.79 11.14 -9.17
N GLN A 6 -8.64 11.73 -8.81
CA GLN A 6 -7.33 11.11 -9.01
C GLN A 6 -7.21 9.82 -8.19
N TYR A 7 -7.68 9.82 -6.94
CA TYR A 7 -7.72 8.65 -6.07
C TYR A 7 -8.50 7.49 -6.70
N GLU A 8 -9.72 7.74 -7.19
CA GLU A 8 -10.54 6.68 -7.81
C GLU A 8 -9.95 6.19 -9.14
N LYS A 9 -9.30 7.07 -9.92
CA LYS A 9 -8.57 6.66 -11.13
C LYS A 9 -7.39 5.76 -10.79
N ALA A 10 -6.62 6.11 -9.77
CA ALA A 10 -5.50 5.30 -9.29
C ALA A 10 -5.97 3.92 -8.81
N ARG A 11 -7.01 3.86 -7.96
CA ARG A 11 -7.59 2.58 -7.51
C ARG A 11 -8.00 1.66 -8.66
N LYS A 12 -8.67 2.21 -9.68
CA LYS A 12 -9.06 1.43 -10.87
C LYS A 12 -7.84 0.92 -11.64
N ARG A 13 -6.82 1.76 -11.80
CA ARG A 13 -5.55 1.38 -12.44
C ARG A 13 -4.83 0.30 -11.64
N THR A 14 -4.82 0.35 -10.31
CA THR A 14 -4.26 -0.70 -9.44
C THR A 14 -4.89 -2.06 -9.71
N LEU A 15 -6.21 -2.13 -9.86
CA LEU A 15 -6.92 -3.38 -10.18
C LEU A 15 -6.48 -3.96 -11.54
N GLU A 16 -6.19 -3.10 -12.52
CA GLU A 16 -5.67 -3.57 -13.81
C GLU A 16 -4.29 -4.22 -13.66
N TYR A 17 -3.43 -3.72 -12.76
CA TYR A 17 -2.14 -4.33 -12.45
C TYR A 17 -2.30 -5.67 -11.72
N PHE A 18 -3.19 -5.77 -10.73
CA PHE A 18 -3.49 -7.05 -10.09
C PHE A 18 -4.00 -8.09 -11.10
N ARG A 19 -4.89 -7.70 -12.01
CA ARG A 19 -5.37 -8.58 -13.09
C ARG A 19 -4.24 -9.02 -14.02
N LYS A 20 -3.32 -8.11 -14.40
CA LYS A 20 -2.14 -8.45 -15.22
C LYS A 20 -1.21 -9.44 -14.52
N ALA A 21 -1.10 -9.35 -13.20
CA ALA A 21 -0.32 -10.28 -12.37
C ALA A 21 -1.05 -11.62 -12.12
N GLY A 22 -2.30 -11.77 -12.55
CA GLY A 22 -3.10 -12.98 -12.28
C GLY A 22 -3.66 -13.04 -10.85
N ILE A 23 -3.66 -11.92 -10.14
CA ILE A 23 -4.17 -11.82 -8.77
C ILE A 23 -5.67 -11.54 -8.82
N VAL A 24 -6.45 -12.44 -8.21
CA VAL A 24 -7.91 -12.32 -8.12
C VAL A 24 -8.27 -11.47 -6.91
N ILE A 25 -9.05 -10.41 -7.14
CA ILE A 25 -9.47 -9.44 -6.13
C ILE A 25 -10.99 -9.47 -6.03
N THR A 26 -11.54 -9.61 -4.82
CA THR A 26 -12.99 -9.56 -4.59
C THR A 26 -13.52 -8.11 -4.62
N PRO A 27 -14.84 -7.91 -4.79
CA PRO A 27 -15.43 -6.57 -4.68
C PRO A 27 -15.15 -5.89 -3.34
N GLU A 28 -15.12 -6.65 -2.24
CA GLU A 28 -14.82 -6.13 -0.91
C GLU A 28 -13.35 -5.72 -0.78
N GLU A 29 -12.43 -6.51 -1.34
CA GLU A 29 -11.01 -6.18 -1.38
C GLU A 29 -10.72 -4.95 -2.24
N GLU A 30 -11.37 -4.86 -3.40
CA GLU A 30 -11.30 -3.68 -4.26
C GLU A 30 -11.59 -2.42 -3.45
N MET A 31 -12.68 -2.42 -2.67
CA MET A 31 -13.09 -1.29 -1.81
C MET A 31 -12.07 -0.88 -0.75
N ARG A 32 -11.13 -1.76 -0.38
CA ARG A 32 -10.08 -1.52 0.60
C ARG A 32 -8.74 -1.09 0.00
N ILE A 33 -8.63 -0.98 -1.33
CA ILE A 33 -7.40 -0.46 -1.94
C ILE A 33 -7.15 0.97 -1.46
N GLU A 34 -5.98 1.17 -0.85
CA GLU A 34 -5.45 2.45 -0.37
C GLU A 34 -4.53 3.04 -1.44
N VAL A 35 -4.61 4.36 -1.65
CA VAL A 35 -3.71 5.11 -2.54
C VAL A 35 -3.03 6.20 -1.71
N VAL A 36 -1.71 6.15 -1.64
CA VAL A 36 -0.89 7.03 -0.81
C VAL A 36 -0.05 7.93 -1.69
N ASP A 37 -0.22 9.25 -1.57
CA ASP A 37 0.60 10.27 -2.25
C ASP A 37 1.64 10.91 -1.33
N PHE A 38 1.80 10.38 -0.11
CA PHE A 38 2.65 10.89 0.97
C PHE A 38 2.43 12.38 1.30
N GLY A 39 1.25 12.94 0.96
CA GLY A 39 0.95 14.36 1.13
C GLY A 39 1.55 15.27 0.04
N LEU A 40 2.34 14.73 -0.89
CA LEU A 40 3.11 15.50 -1.89
C LEU A 40 2.26 15.94 -3.08
N GLY A 41 1.10 15.31 -3.33
CA GLY A 41 0.24 15.65 -4.46
C GLY A 41 0.80 15.28 -5.84
N GLU A 42 1.92 14.54 -5.92
CA GLU A 42 2.57 14.10 -7.15
C GLU A 42 2.54 12.57 -7.32
N LEU A 43 1.36 11.96 -7.16
CA LEU A 43 1.16 10.50 -7.11
C LEU A 43 1.89 9.73 -8.24
N GLU A 44 1.88 10.21 -9.48
CA GLU A 44 2.54 9.53 -10.61
C GLU A 44 4.07 9.43 -10.46
N ARG A 45 4.67 10.27 -9.63
CA ARG A 45 6.12 10.30 -9.36
C ARG A 45 6.44 9.66 -8.01
N THR A 46 5.72 10.08 -6.97
CA THR A 46 5.95 9.63 -5.60
C THR A 46 4.63 9.17 -5.00
N GLY A 47 4.51 7.86 -4.75
CA GLY A 47 3.27 7.26 -4.31
C GLY A 47 3.36 5.75 -4.13
N LEU A 48 2.30 5.16 -3.61
CA LEU A 48 2.15 3.72 -3.45
C LEU A 48 0.66 3.34 -3.43
N GLU A 49 0.31 2.26 -4.12
CA GLU A 49 -1.02 1.66 -4.07
C GLU A 49 -0.96 0.33 -3.32
N ILE A 50 -1.88 0.12 -2.39
CA ILE A 50 -1.78 -0.93 -1.39
C ILE A 50 -3.13 -1.65 -1.25
N LEU A 51 -3.11 -2.97 -1.28
CA LEU A 51 -4.19 -3.80 -0.74
C LEU A 51 -3.67 -4.57 0.47
N THR A 52 -4.24 -4.34 1.65
CA THR A 52 -3.93 -5.13 2.85
C THR A 52 -4.82 -6.37 2.91
N TYR A 53 -4.24 -7.57 2.76
CA TYR A 53 -4.98 -8.84 2.88
C TYR A 53 -5.29 -9.19 4.33
N VAL A 54 -4.28 -9.10 5.19
CA VAL A 54 -4.37 -9.41 6.60
C VAL A 54 -3.46 -8.48 7.40
N ASN A 55 -3.93 -8.09 8.57
CA ASN A 55 -3.16 -7.31 9.55
C ASN A 55 -3.61 -7.71 10.95
N THR A 56 -2.99 -8.76 11.50
CA THR A 56 -3.25 -9.24 12.87
C THR A 56 -2.20 -8.68 13.83
N ASP A 57 -2.30 -9.01 15.11
CA ASP A 57 -1.29 -8.68 16.12
C ASP A 57 0.10 -9.30 15.85
N ARG A 58 0.22 -10.27 14.93
CA ARG A 58 1.48 -11.02 14.69
C ARG A 58 2.00 -10.95 13.27
N VAL A 59 1.11 -10.93 12.28
CA VAL A 59 1.49 -11.00 10.87
C VAL A 59 0.65 -10.06 10.02
N CYS A 60 1.27 -9.57 8.96
CA CYS A 60 0.65 -8.75 7.93
C CYS A 60 1.04 -9.27 6.55
N ALA A 61 0.09 -9.25 5.62
CA ALA A 61 0.36 -9.44 4.19
C ALA A 61 -0.35 -8.36 3.40
N LYS A 62 0.36 -7.78 2.44
CA LYS A 62 -0.12 -6.71 1.57
C LYS A 62 0.31 -7.00 0.14
N GLU A 63 -0.52 -6.61 -0.80
CA GLU A 63 -0.15 -6.52 -2.20
C GLU A 63 0.11 -5.08 -2.57
N LEU A 64 1.21 -4.86 -3.31
CA LEU A 64 1.68 -3.53 -3.67
C LEU A 64 1.67 -3.37 -5.18
N VAL A 65 1.32 -2.17 -5.65
CA VAL A 65 1.60 -1.75 -7.03
C VAL A 65 2.51 -0.53 -6.96
N LEU A 66 3.42 -0.45 -7.92
CA LEU A 66 4.06 0.80 -8.32
C LEU A 66 3.71 1.04 -9.78
N PHE A 67 3.21 2.22 -10.09
CA PHE A 67 3.06 2.64 -11.48
C PHE A 67 4.43 2.86 -12.14
N PRO A 68 4.50 2.84 -13.50
CA PRO A 68 5.76 3.00 -14.20
C PRO A 68 6.49 4.27 -13.76
N HIS A 69 7.74 4.09 -13.29
CA HIS A 69 8.61 5.16 -12.77
C HIS A 69 8.15 5.83 -11.46
N GLN A 70 7.12 5.30 -10.80
CA GLN A 70 6.70 5.76 -9.48
C GLN A 70 7.68 5.27 -8.41
N THR A 71 7.91 6.09 -7.40
CA THR A 71 8.80 5.79 -6.27
C THR A 71 8.03 5.83 -4.95
N CYS A 72 8.18 4.80 -4.12
CA CYS A 72 7.76 4.86 -2.73
C CYS A 72 8.77 5.71 -1.95
N ALA A 73 8.32 6.67 -1.16
CA ALA A 73 9.20 7.50 -0.35
C ALA A 73 10.03 6.65 0.64
N GLU A 74 11.29 7.04 0.85
CA GLU A 74 12.20 6.35 1.78
C GLU A 74 11.63 6.38 3.20
N HIS A 75 11.61 5.21 3.86
CA HIS A 75 11.16 5.08 5.24
C HIS A 75 11.79 3.84 5.89
N ARG A 76 11.60 3.71 7.21
CA ARG A 76 11.97 2.53 7.99
C ARG A 76 10.87 2.21 9.00
N HIS A 77 10.76 0.95 9.39
CA HIS A 77 9.88 0.53 10.49
C HIS A 77 10.68 0.56 11.80
N PRO A 78 10.41 1.52 12.71
CA PRO A 78 11.17 1.63 13.95
C PRO A 78 10.82 0.51 14.95
N PRO A 79 11.69 0.24 15.94
CA PRO A 79 11.34 -0.62 17.06
C PRO A 79 10.06 -0.15 17.76
N ILE A 80 9.20 -1.09 18.15
CA ILE A 80 7.98 -0.81 18.90
C ILE A 80 8.20 -1.25 20.35
N VAL A 81 8.02 -0.32 21.28
CA VAL A 81 8.09 -0.60 22.72
C VAL A 81 6.74 -0.24 23.33
N GLU A 82 5.89 -1.24 23.50
CA GLU A 82 4.57 -1.08 24.11
C GLU A 82 4.31 -2.17 25.12
N LYS A 83 3.71 -1.79 26.26
CA LYS A 83 3.24 -2.73 27.31
C LYS A 83 4.31 -3.76 27.75
N GLY A 84 5.58 -3.38 27.74
CA GLY A 84 6.70 -4.25 28.14
C GLY A 84 7.16 -5.24 27.06
N ILE A 85 6.55 -5.24 25.87
CA ILE A 85 7.01 -5.99 24.71
C ILE A 85 7.97 -5.11 23.91
N ARG A 86 9.12 -5.69 23.52
CA ARG A 86 10.13 -5.03 22.68
C ARG A 86 10.20 -5.74 21.35
N ASP A 87 9.63 -5.12 20.33
CA ASP A 87 9.73 -5.55 18.94
C ASP A 87 10.85 -4.75 18.24
N PRO A 88 11.79 -5.38 17.52
CA PRO A 88 12.89 -4.69 16.85
C PRO A 88 12.45 -3.77 15.69
N GLY A 89 11.19 -3.84 15.28
CA GLY A 89 10.64 -3.16 14.11
C GLY A 89 10.19 -4.19 13.08
N LYS A 90 9.24 -3.79 12.24
CA LYS A 90 8.64 -4.70 11.25
C LYS A 90 9.73 -5.27 10.31
N GLU A 91 9.87 -6.58 10.33
CA GLU A 91 10.57 -7.34 9.30
C GLU A 91 9.61 -7.59 8.14
N GLU A 92 10.03 -7.31 6.90
CA GLU A 92 9.21 -7.51 5.71
C GLU A 92 10.02 -8.17 4.59
N THR A 93 9.33 -8.99 3.81
CA THR A 93 9.86 -9.63 2.60
C THR A 93 9.06 -9.12 1.41
N PHE A 94 9.75 -8.84 0.30
CA PHE A 94 9.19 -8.34 -0.95
C PHE A 94 9.39 -9.40 -2.04
#